data_AF-A0A1C6ILK5-F1
#
_entry.id   AF-A0A1C6ILK5-F1
#
_cell.length_a   1.000
_cell.length_b   1.000
_cell.length_c   1.000
_cell.angle_alpha   90.00
_cell.angle_beta   90.00
_cell.angle_gamma   90.00
#
_symmetry.space_group_name_H-M   'P 1'
#
loop_
_entity.id
_entity.type
_entity.pdbx_description
1 polymer ?
#
loop_
_entity_poly.entity_id
_entity_poly.type
_entity_poly.pdbx_seq_one_letter_code
_entity_poly.pdbx_strand_id
1 'polypeptide(L)'
;MRSRKWRVGASLAAATVLCAVLAGCGAKYENPADLPLGSDEWQEMTAEEVIGAFEAAGFTNIQENKKETSSADDAGKITEISVNGTNLFRAGDRHEGSDAVEITYYEMRRFEAEMEIEVSGDAGLPVFEVNTNLPNGTVLKITLEDGEKYSEEQTAKVEDGKASSRMFWDNGNYLEGDYRLSIIMEPREQSATVKHDLGENGETLTGALVQADEENGGQYLYLEESYTSDYEAPERAGEDEVVALLELAAASGFGENHDVSVDGNTFVVNVWQDGAAETAALAANGVPTAVEQWYALVDSACDASEGLQATLMSAGYGDCIAVLQILNDQNLENTLLTTCLGAATYNCVE
;
A
#
# COMPACT_ATOMS: atom_id res chain seq x y z
N MET A 1 60.07 92.21 47.21
CA MET A 1 60.31 91.67 48.57
C MET A 1 60.56 90.18 48.44
N ARG A 2 61.84 89.74 48.52
CA ARG A 2 62.40 88.84 49.56
C ARG A 2 61.69 87.48 49.65
N SER A 3 62.31 86.32 49.63
CA SER A 3 63.70 85.88 49.47
C SER A 3 63.70 84.34 49.49
N ARG A 4 64.63 83.72 48.74
CA ARG A 4 65.13 82.34 48.90
C ARG A 4 65.20 81.88 50.37
N LYS A 5 64.97 80.58 50.62
CA LYS A 5 65.99 79.66 51.19
C LYS A 5 65.58 78.19 51.05
N TRP A 6 66.63 77.37 51.06
CA TRP A 6 66.75 75.98 50.65
C TRP A 6 66.95 75.11 51.89
N ARG A 7 66.58 73.82 51.77
CA ARG A 7 67.25 72.61 52.28
C ARG A 7 66.92 71.99 53.67
N VAL A 8 66.56 70.70 53.55
CA VAL A 8 66.98 69.48 54.29
C VAL A 8 66.14 69.04 55.51
N GLY A 9 65.67 67.77 55.44
CA GLY A 9 65.59 66.91 56.63
C GLY A 9 64.38 65.96 56.76
N ALA A 10 64.54 64.74 56.22
CA ALA A 10 64.11 63.43 56.76
C ALA A 10 62.63 63.12 57.15
N SER A 11 62.06 62.19 56.37
CA SER A 11 61.44 60.92 56.78
C SER A 11 60.39 60.86 57.92
N LEU A 12 59.15 60.49 57.60
CA LEU A 12 58.58 59.16 57.94
C LEU A 12 57.22 58.96 57.24
N ALA A 13 56.97 57.72 56.83
CA ALA A 13 55.80 57.25 56.09
C ALA A 13 54.54 57.12 56.97
N ALA A 14 53.36 57.30 56.35
CA ALA A 14 52.16 56.52 56.65
C ALA A 14 51.17 56.64 55.49
N ALA A 15 50.97 55.53 54.79
CA ALA A 15 49.92 55.36 53.79
C ALA A 15 48.56 55.29 54.50
N THR A 16 47.53 55.90 53.92
CA THR A 16 46.15 55.46 54.17
C THR A 16 45.37 55.57 52.87
N VAL A 17 45.14 54.39 52.30
CA VAL A 17 44.25 54.14 51.17
C VAL A 17 42.83 54.47 51.61
N LEU A 18 42.19 55.40 50.92
CA LEU A 18 40.77 55.70 51.08
C LEU A 18 39.98 54.74 50.18
N CYS A 19 39.69 53.53 50.66
CA CYS A 19 38.67 52.66 50.06
C CYS A 19 37.30 53.16 50.50
N ALA A 20 36.63 53.94 49.65
CA ALA A 20 35.20 54.15 49.77
C ALA A 20 34.49 52.86 49.33
N VAL A 21 33.95 52.12 50.30
CA VAL A 21 33.01 51.02 50.05
C VAL A 21 31.72 51.64 49.53
N LEU A 22 31.49 51.56 48.23
CA LEU A 22 30.14 51.64 47.67
C LEU A 22 29.41 50.37 48.12
N ALA A 23 28.59 50.49 49.16
CA ALA A 23 27.58 49.50 49.48
C ALA A 23 26.55 49.51 48.35
N GLY A 24 26.82 48.75 47.29
CA GLY A 24 25.83 48.42 46.29
C GLY A 24 24.73 47.58 46.93
N CYS A 25 23.48 47.93 46.66
CA CYS A 25 22.33 47.05 46.86
C CYS A 25 22.47 45.85 45.93
N GLY A 26 23.36 44.91 46.26
CA GLY A 26 23.43 43.62 45.59
C GLY A 26 22.23 42.79 46.03
N ALA A 27 21.46 42.29 45.06
CA ALA A 27 20.47 41.26 45.33
C ALA A 27 21.15 40.13 46.13
N LYS A 28 20.54 39.75 47.25
CA LYS A 28 21.10 38.74 48.14
C LYS A 28 20.59 37.38 47.69
N TYR A 29 21.41 36.68 46.91
CA TYR A 29 21.14 35.32 46.45
C TYR A 29 21.43 34.31 47.56
N GLU A 30 20.56 33.31 47.75
CA GLU A 30 20.74 32.23 48.72
C GLU A 30 21.55 31.08 48.11
N ASN A 31 21.25 30.71 46.87
CA ASN A 31 21.94 29.75 46.05
C ASN A 31 22.27 30.38 44.68
N PRO A 32 23.33 31.19 44.58
CA PRO A 32 23.65 31.89 43.34
C PRO A 32 24.12 30.92 42.25
N ALA A 33 23.58 31.08 41.04
CA ALA A 33 24.02 30.43 39.81
C ALA A 33 24.40 31.51 38.78
N ASP A 34 25.49 31.29 38.04
CA ASP A 34 25.92 32.19 36.97
C ASP A 34 25.51 31.57 35.63
N LEU A 35 24.90 32.35 34.72
CA LEU A 35 24.38 31.80 33.46
C LEU A 35 25.50 31.18 32.61
N PRO A 36 25.33 29.95 32.10
CA PRO A 36 26.38 29.24 31.38
C PRO A 36 26.62 29.78 29.96
N LEU A 37 25.63 30.50 29.40
CA LEU A 37 25.62 30.98 28.03
C LEU A 37 24.73 32.23 27.88
N GLY A 38 24.98 33.01 26.82
CA GLY A 38 24.20 34.19 26.43
C GLY A 38 22.98 33.85 25.57
N SER A 39 22.08 34.83 25.39
CA SER A 39 20.81 34.68 24.67
C SER A 39 20.92 34.30 23.19
N ASP A 40 22.12 34.29 22.61
CA ASP A 40 22.42 33.95 21.22
C ASP A 40 23.36 32.74 21.06
N GLU A 41 23.98 32.27 22.14
CA GLU A 41 25.03 31.24 22.11
C GLU A 41 24.47 29.80 21.99
N TRP A 42 23.16 29.61 22.23
CA TRP A 42 22.50 28.29 22.14
C TRP A 42 22.10 27.87 20.73
N GLN A 43 22.23 28.73 19.71
CA GLN A 43 21.69 28.48 18.36
C GLN A 43 22.32 27.27 17.64
N GLU A 44 23.55 26.90 17.99
CA GLU A 44 24.26 25.75 17.44
C GLU A 44 24.27 24.55 18.40
N MET A 45 23.59 24.65 19.55
CA MET A 45 23.55 23.62 20.59
C MET A 45 22.22 22.85 20.54
N THR A 46 22.29 21.58 20.92
CA THR A 46 21.10 20.76 21.14
C THR A 46 20.41 21.14 22.45
N ALA A 47 19.10 20.86 22.53
CA ALA A 47 18.36 21.00 23.78
C ALA A 47 19.01 20.25 24.95
N GLU A 48 19.51 19.04 24.72
CA GLU A 48 20.20 18.22 25.73
C GLU A 48 21.48 18.89 26.26
N GLU A 49 22.31 19.45 25.37
CA GLU A 49 23.53 20.18 25.76
C GLU A 49 23.22 21.44 26.58
N VAL A 50 22.20 22.19 26.18
CA VAL A 50 21.80 23.41 26.90
C VAL A 50 21.22 23.08 28.26
N ILE A 51 20.30 22.12 28.34
CA ILE A 51 19.73 21.67 29.63
C ILE A 51 20.85 21.23 30.57
N GLY A 52 21.77 20.37 30.10
CA GLY A 52 22.90 19.92 30.90
C GLY A 52 23.83 21.05 31.35
N ALA A 53 24.01 22.10 30.52
CA ALA A 53 24.81 23.28 30.90
C ALA A 53 24.15 24.10 32.03
N PHE A 54 22.82 24.29 31.98
CA PHE A 54 22.08 24.99 33.04
C PHE A 54 22.07 24.19 34.35
N GLU A 55 21.89 22.87 34.28
CA GLU A 55 21.99 22.00 35.46
C GLU A 55 23.38 22.07 36.09
N ALA A 56 24.44 21.99 35.28
CA ALA A 56 25.82 22.08 35.74
C ALA A 56 26.16 23.45 36.35
N ALA A 57 25.51 24.52 35.89
CA ALA A 57 25.63 25.87 36.44
C ALA A 57 24.89 26.07 37.78
N GLY A 58 24.09 25.09 38.21
CA GLY A 58 23.37 25.11 39.49
C GLY A 58 21.91 25.56 39.40
N PHE A 59 21.34 25.66 38.20
CA PHE A 59 19.91 25.88 38.02
C PHE A 59 19.14 24.58 38.29
N THR A 60 18.07 24.70 39.08
CA THR A 60 17.28 23.55 39.56
C THR A 60 15.83 23.58 39.10
N ASN A 61 15.38 24.70 38.53
CA ASN A 61 14.01 24.91 38.05
C ASN A 61 14.02 25.08 36.52
N ILE A 62 14.36 24.01 35.81
CA ILE A 62 14.37 23.97 34.36
C ILE A 62 13.03 23.41 33.87
N GLN A 63 12.40 24.12 32.94
CA GLN A 63 11.12 23.77 32.35
C GLN A 63 11.28 23.62 30.84
N GLU A 64 10.86 22.47 30.34
CA GLU A 64 10.94 22.14 28.92
C GLU A 64 9.59 22.33 28.23
N ASN A 65 9.58 23.17 27.19
CA ASN A 65 8.41 23.41 26.34
C ASN A 65 8.66 22.80 24.96
N LYS A 66 7.95 21.73 24.63
CA LYS A 66 8.18 20.98 23.40
C LYS A 66 7.23 21.42 22.29
N LYS A 67 7.76 21.68 21.11
CA LYS A 67 7.00 21.96 19.88
C LYS A 67 7.16 20.79 18.92
N GLU A 68 6.06 20.18 18.47
CA GLU A 68 6.16 19.08 17.51
C GLU A 68 6.67 19.55 16.14
N THR A 69 7.46 18.71 15.48
CA THR A 69 7.90 18.89 14.10
C THR A 69 7.95 17.55 13.36
N SER A 70 7.74 17.55 12.05
CA SER A 70 8.01 16.43 11.14
C SER A 70 9.36 16.56 10.42
N SER A 71 10.08 17.67 10.64
CA SER A 71 11.37 17.97 10.02
C SER A 71 12.51 17.41 10.87
N ALA A 72 13.29 16.49 10.30
CA ALA A 72 14.52 16.00 10.92
C ALA A 72 15.53 17.13 11.19
N ASP A 73 15.60 18.11 10.28
CA ASP A 73 16.51 19.25 10.44
C ASP A 73 16.14 20.09 11.66
N ASP A 74 14.86 20.16 12.04
CA ASP A 74 14.42 20.99 13.15
C ASP A 74 14.39 20.26 14.49
N ALA A 75 14.27 18.93 14.49
CA ALA A 75 14.24 18.14 15.71
C ALA A 75 15.46 18.43 16.62
N GLY A 76 15.18 18.74 17.89
CA GLY A 76 16.18 19.09 18.89
C GLY A 76 16.65 20.56 18.86
N LYS A 77 16.28 21.35 17.83
CA LYS A 77 16.61 22.78 17.78
C LYS A 77 15.83 23.57 18.80
N ILE A 78 16.54 24.40 19.56
CA ILE A 78 15.95 25.36 20.48
C ILE A 78 15.35 26.51 19.67
N THR A 79 14.24 27.05 20.15
CA THR A 79 13.55 28.22 19.57
C THR A 79 13.54 29.41 20.50
N GLU A 80 13.58 29.17 21.82
CA GLU A 80 13.55 30.21 22.83
C GLU A 80 14.13 29.69 24.15
N ILE A 81 14.88 30.54 24.83
CA ILE A 81 15.27 30.35 26.23
C ILE A 81 14.84 31.61 26.98
N SER A 82 14.20 31.45 28.13
CA SER A 82 13.97 32.54 29.07
C SER A 82 14.47 32.17 30.46
N VAL A 83 15.04 33.16 31.15
CA VAL A 83 15.48 33.06 32.54
C VAL A 83 14.69 34.08 33.34
N ASN A 84 13.92 33.60 34.32
CA ASN A 84 13.02 34.39 35.16
C ASN A 84 12.09 35.30 34.31
N GLY A 85 11.55 34.76 33.22
CA GLY A 85 10.66 35.46 32.30
C GLY A 85 11.34 36.43 31.33
N THR A 86 12.67 36.43 31.23
CA THR A 86 13.43 37.30 30.30
C THR A 86 14.24 36.47 29.31
N ASN A 87 14.14 36.82 28.02
CA ASN A 87 14.90 36.18 26.92
C ASN A 87 16.14 36.98 26.50
N LEU A 88 16.49 38.01 27.27
CA LEU A 88 17.66 38.85 27.06
C LEU A 88 18.57 38.75 28.28
N PHE A 89 19.63 37.97 28.15
CA PHE A 89 20.59 37.69 29.20
C PHE A 89 21.98 37.43 28.60
N ARG A 90 23.02 37.51 29.44
CA ARG A 90 24.42 37.30 29.05
C ARG A 90 25.03 36.18 29.85
N ALA A 91 25.99 35.49 29.24
CA ALA A 91 26.85 34.55 29.96
C ALA A 91 27.47 35.24 31.19
N GLY A 92 27.41 34.56 32.33
CA GLY A 92 27.89 35.06 33.62
C GLY A 92 26.96 36.02 34.36
N ASP A 93 25.79 36.38 33.81
CA ASP A 93 24.78 37.09 34.60
C ASP A 93 24.36 36.23 35.79
N ARG A 94 24.27 36.84 36.97
CA ARG A 94 24.06 36.15 38.23
C ARG A 94 22.59 36.10 38.61
N HIS A 95 22.12 34.89 38.89
CA HIS A 95 20.73 34.56 39.19
C HIS A 95 20.63 33.74 40.46
N GLU A 96 19.41 33.59 40.97
CA GLU A 96 19.14 32.56 41.97
C GLU A 96 19.03 31.22 41.23
N GLY A 97 19.65 30.14 41.73
CA GLY A 97 19.60 28.82 41.11
C GLY A 97 18.19 28.18 41.11
N SER A 98 17.23 28.81 41.79
CA SER A 98 15.80 28.46 41.72
C SER A 98 15.00 29.33 40.74
N ASP A 99 15.61 30.35 40.13
CA ASP A 99 15.00 31.11 39.03
C ASP A 99 14.59 30.15 37.92
N ALA A 100 13.39 30.36 37.36
CA ALA A 100 12.86 29.52 36.30
C ALA A 100 13.69 29.69 35.03
N VAL A 101 14.13 28.58 34.45
CA VAL A 101 14.75 28.52 33.14
C VAL A 101 13.80 27.78 32.22
N GLU A 102 13.16 28.49 31.31
CA GLU A 102 12.21 27.91 30.35
C GLU A 102 12.91 27.73 29.00
N ILE A 103 13.01 26.50 28.52
CA ILE A 103 13.67 26.14 27.26
C ILE A 103 12.61 25.57 26.33
N THR A 104 12.42 26.23 25.18
CA THR A 104 11.47 25.79 24.16
C THR A 104 12.21 25.24 22.96
N TYR A 105 11.96 23.98 22.59
CA TYR A 105 12.64 23.32 21.47
C TYR A 105 11.71 22.42 20.67
N TYR A 106 12.12 22.05 19.46
CA TYR A 106 11.37 21.14 18.62
C TYR A 106 11.60 19.67 19.02
N GLU A 107 10.52 18.92 19.18
CA GLU A 107 10.54 17.46 19.38
C GLU A 107 9.96 16.79 18.13
N MET A 108 10.62 15.72 17.66
CA MET A 108 10.11 14.96 16.51
C MET A 108 8.76 14.35 16.87
N ARG A 109 7.74 14.67 16.06
CA ARG A 109 6.42 14.07 16.16
C ARG A 109 6.55 12.56 15.98
N ARG A 110 5.78 11.79 16.77
CA ARG A 110 5.69 10.35 16.62
C ARG A 110 4.32 9.98 16.08
N PHE A 111 4.32 9.26 14.97
CA PHE A 111 3.14 8.75 14.30
C PHE A 111 3.23 7.22 14.31
N GLU A 112 2.43 6.59 15.16
CA GLU A 112 2.33 5.12 15.20
C GLU A 112 1.25 4.69 14.21
N ALA A 113 1.67 4.09 13.09
CA ALA A 113 0.75 3.72 12.03
C ALA A 113 0.02 2.42 12.36
N GLU A 114 -1.27 2.39 12.09
CA GLU A 114 -2.14 1.23 12.27
C GLU A 114 -2.79 0.85 10.94
N MET A 115 -2.88 -0.45 10.66
CA MET A 115 -3.56 -1.01 9.50
C MET A 115 -4.30 -2.28 9.92
N GLU A 116 -5.57 -2.38 9.52
CA GLU A 116 -6.40 -3.58 9.70
C GLU A 116 -7.08 -3.91 8.37
N ILE A 117 -7.12 -5.20 8.02
CA ILE A 117 -7.60 -5.68 6.73
C ILE A 117 -8.97 -6.33 6.88
N GLU A 118 -9.91 -5.87 6.06
CA GLU A 118 -11.18 -6.52 5.82
C GLU A 118 -11.22 -7.06 4.39
N VAL A 119 -11.72 -8.30 4.24
CA VAL A 119 -11.87 -8.95 2.94
C VAL A 119 -13.34 -9.03 2.57
N SER A 120 -13.64 -8.67 1.33
CA SER A 120 -14.98 -8.78 0.73
C SER A 120 -14.87 -9.25 -0.73
N GLY A 121 -15.98 -9.34 -1.45
CA GLY A 121 -16.03 -9.81 -2.84
C GLY A 121 -16.74 -11.15 -2.99
N ASP A 122 -16.80 -11.65 -4.22
CA ASP A 122 -17.29 -12.99 -4.54
C ASP A 122 -16.15 -14.01 -4.37
N ALA A 123 -16.50 -15.30 -4.25
CA ALA A 123 -15.51 -16.35 -4.06
C ALA A 123 -14.45 -16.33 -5.17
N GLY A 124 -13.17 -16.25 -4.78
CA GLY A 124 -12.04 -16.19 -5.72
C GLY A 124 -11.87 -14.85 -6.44
N LEU A 125 -12.60 -13.81 -6.03
CA LEU A 125 -12.52 -12.44 -6.51
C LEU A 125 -12.41 -11.44 -5.34
N PRO A 126 -11.36 -11.54 -4.50
CA PRO A 126 -11.26 -10.74 -3.28
C PRO A 126 -11.06 -9.25 -3.56
N VAL A 127 -11.65 -8.44 -2.68
CA VAL A 127 -11.45 -7.01 -2.53
C VAL A 127 -10.97 -6.75 -1.11
N PHE A 128 -9.84 -6.05 -0.96
CA PHE A 128 -9.25 -5.71 0.34
C PHE A 128 -9.57 -4.26 0.70
N GLU A 129 -10.16 -4.07 1.89
CA GLU A 129 -10.29 -2.77 2.52
C GLU A 129 -9.27 -2.65 3.66
N VAL A 130 -8.48 -1.60 3.63
CA VAL A 130 -7.50 -1.24 4.65
C VAL A 130 -8.09 -0.14 5.52
N ASN A 131 -8.41 -0.46 6.77
CA ASN A 131 -8.73 0.52 7.79
C ASN A 131 -7.43 1.02 8.42
N THR A 132 -7.22 2.35 8.47
CA THR A 132 -5.94 2.93 8.89
C THR A 132 -6.11 4.32 9.51
N ASN A 133 -5.15 4.73 10.34
CA ASN A 133 -5.07 6.08 10.89
C ASN A 133 -4.26 7.06 10.00
N LEU A 134 -3.75 6.60 8.85
CA LEU A 134 -2.92 7.41 7.95
C LEU A 134 -3.62 8.68 7.42
N PRO A 135 -2.88 9.75 7.12
CA PRO A 135 -3.45 10.99 6.58
C PRO A 135 -4.24 10.76 5.29
N ASN A 136 -5.38 11.45 5.13
CA ASN A 136 -6.11 11.48 3.86
C ASN A 136 -5.17 11.94 2.74
N GLY A 137 -5.20 11.26 1.60
CA GLY A 137 -4.22 11.51 0.55
C GLY A 137 -3.14 10.44 0.43
N THR A 138 -2.93 9.64 1.48
CA THR A 138 -1.90 8.60 1.48
C THR A 138 -2.21 7.54 0.43
N VAL A 139 -1.22 7.18 -0.38
CA VAL A 139 -1.33 6.13 -1.39
C VAL A 139 -0.65 4.87 -0.87
N LEU A 140 -1.39 3.77 -0.88
CA LEU A 140 -0.95 2.42 -0.54
C LEU A 140 -0.76 1.62 -1.83
N LYS A 141 0.34 0.86 -1.91
CA LYS A 141 0.53 -0.21 -2.89
C LYS A 141 0.05 -1.51 -2.24
N ILE A 142 -0.91 -2.17 -2.86
CA ILE A 142 -1.54 -3.41 -2.38
C ILE A 142 -1.22 -4.50 -3.41
N THR A 143 -0.45 -5.50 -3.00
CA THR A 143 -0.01 -6.59 -3.87
C THR A 143 -0.52 -7.91 -3.35
N LEU A 144 -1.13 -8.71 -4.23
CA LEU A 144 -1.54 -10.08 -3.96
C LEU A 144 -0.79 -11.03 -4.88
N GLU A 145 -0.17 -12.07 -4.31
CA GLU A 145 0.62 -13.02 -5.08
C GLU A 145 0.65 -14.43 -4.47
N ASP A 146 0.77 -15.46 -5.30
CA ASP A 146 0.85 -16.88 -4.88
C ASP A 146 2.30 -17.38 -4.76
N GLY A 147 3.28 -16.55 -5.14
CA GLY A 147 4.70 -16.91 -5.20
C GLY A 147 5.10 -17.79 -6.38
N GLU A 148 4.16 -18.11 -7.27
CA GLU A 148 4.36 -18.92 -8.47
C GLU A 148 3.97 -18.18 -9.75
N LYS A 149 2.66 -18.06 -10.01
CA LYS A 149 2.11 -17.67 -11.32
C LYS A 149 1.35 -16.35 -11.27
N TYR A 150 0.66 -16.09 -10.16
CA TYR A 150 -0.15 -14.89 -10.00
C TYR A 150 0.56 -13.86 -9.14
N SER A 151 0.64 -12.64 -9.65
CA SER A 151 1.06 -11.44 -8.91
C SER A 151 0.42 -10.22 -9.56
N GLU A 152 -0.36 -9.48 -8.77
CA GLU A 152 -0.98 -8.23 -9.19
C GLU A 152 -0.74 -7.15 -8.14
N GLU A 153 -0.34 -5.96 -8.57
CA GLU A 153 -0.24 -4.77 -7.73
C GLU A 153 -1.34 -3.77 -8.11
N GLN A 154 -2.02 -3.25 -7.10
CA GLN A 154 -2.98 -2.17 -7.21
C GLN A 154 -2.60 -1.02 -6.28
N THR A 155 -3.03 0.19 -6.62
CA THR A 155 -2.89 1.35 -5.73
C THR A 155 -4.25 1.79 -5.20
N ALA A 156 -4.29 2.11 -3.90
CA ALA A 156 -5.48 2.61 -3.24
C ALA A 156 -5.13 3.87 -2.43
N LYS A 157 -6.04 4.84 -2.40
CA LYS A 157 -5.83 6.10 -1.71
C LYS A 157 -6.66 6.13 -0.43
N VAL A 158 -6.04 6.55 0.67
CA VAL A 158 -6.68 6.73 1.96
C VAL A 158 -7.60 7.94 1.91
N GLU A 159 -8.87 7.71 2.19
CA GLU A 159 -9.91 8.71 2.40
C GLU A 159 -10.72 8.31 3.63
N ASP A 160 -10.83 9.22 4.60
CA ASP A 160 -11.57 9.03 5.85
C ASP A 160 -11.16 7.74 6.62
N GLY A 161 -9.85 7.49 6.66
CA GLY A 161 -9.25 6.35 7.36
C GLY A 161 -9.40 5.01 6.64
N LYS A 162 -9.78 5.01 5.35
CA LYS A 162 -9.99 3.79 4.57
C LYS A 162 -9.33 3.86 3.19
N ALA A 163 -8.80 2.73 2.72
CA ALA A 163 -8.37 2.55 1.35
C ALA A 163 -8.82 1.18 0.84
N SER A 164 -9.49 1.13 -0.32
CA SER A 164 -10.01 -0.13 -0.88
C SER A 164 -9.33 -0.44 -2.21
N SER A 165 -8.96 -1.70 -2.40
CA SER A 165 -8.53 -2.22 -3.70
C SER A 165 -9.73 -2.33 -4.66
N ARG A 166 -9.45 -2.63 -5.92
CA ARG A 166 -10.43 -3.27 -6.82
C ARG A 166 -10.41 -4.78 -6.57
N MET A 167 -11.30 -5.51 -7.24
CA MET A 167 -11.24 -6.97 -7.22
C MET A 167 -9.91 -7.44 -7.83
N PHE A 168 -9.29 -8.42 -7.20
CA PHE A 168 -8.15 -9.16 -7.75
C PHE A 168 -8.69 -10.32 -8.60
N TRP A 169 -8.10 -10.51 -9.78
CA TRP A 169 -8.61 -11.47 -10.77
C TRP A 169 -7.54 -11.87 -11.79
N ASP A 170 -7.38 -13.16 -12.05
CA ASP A 170 -6.43 -13.69 -13.04
C ASP A 170 -7.05 -13.81 -14.44
N ASN A 171 -7.49 -12.67 -15.01
CA ASN A 171 -7.87 -12.51 -16.42
C ASN A 171 -8.72 -13.66 -17.03
N GLY A 172 -9.69 -14.16 -16.27
CA GLY A 172 -10.59 -15.25 -16.66
C GLY A 172 -10.72 -16.31 -15.58
N ASN A 173 -9.72 -16.42 -14.71
CA ASN A 173 -9.65 -17.45 -13.68
C ASN A 173 -9.96 -16.86 -12.29
N TYR A 174 -10.76 -17.60 -11.53
CA TYR A 174 -10.94 -17.36 -10.11
C TYR A 174 -9.63 -17.69 -9.38
N LEU A 175 -9.31 -16.89 -8.35
CA LEU A 175 -8.15 -17.14 -7.52
C LEU A 175 -8.43 -18.36 -6.62
N GLU A 176 -7.50 -19.30 -6.57
CA GLU A 176 -7.62 -20.56 -5.81
C GLU A 176 -6.37 -20.77 -4.95
N GLY A 177 -6.56 -21.21 -3.71
CA GLY A 177 -5.46 -21.54 -2.80
C GLY A 177 -4.96 -20.37 -1.97
N ASP A 178 -3.68 -20.45 -1.58
CA ASP A 178 -3.04 -19.53 -0.64
C ASP A 178 -2.24 -18.44 -1.36
N TYR A 179 -2.38 -17.22 -0.86
CA TYR A 179 -1.73 -16.02 -1.35
C TYR A 179 -1.07 -15.25 -0.20
N ARG A 180 -0.07 -14.46 -0.55
CA ARG A 180 0.51 -13.41 0.29
C ARG A 180 -0.07 -12.07 -0.13
N LEU A 181 -0.73 -11.39 0.81
CA LEU A 181 -1.10 -9.99 0.69
C LEU A 181 0.03 -9.15 1.29
N SER A 182 0.51 -8.15 0.54
CA SER A 182 1.45 -7.15 1.05
C SER A 182 0.93 -5.75 0.79
N ILE A 183 1.09 -4.87 1.79
CA ILE A 183 0.70 -3.47 1.71
C ILE A 183 1.89 -2.60 2.06
N ILE A 184 2.24 -1.71 1.15
CA ILE A 184 3.41 -0.84 1.25
C ILE A 184 2.98 0.62 1.15
N MET A 185 3.54 1.45 2.04
CA MET A 185 3.45 2.92 1.94
C MET A 185 4.85 3.52 2.02
N GLU A 186 5.27 4.15 0.93
CA GLU A 186 6.55 4.85 0.84
C GLU A 186 6.36 6.36 1.01
N PRO A 187 6.87 6.98 2.09
CA PRO A 187 6.72 8.42 2.36
C PRO A 187 7.22 9.32 1.22
N ARG A 188 8.31 8.93 0.57
CA ARG A 188 8.95 9.71 -0.51
C ARG A 188 8.08 9.87 -1.75
N GLU A 189 7.23 8.90 -2.01
CA GLU A 189 6.31 8.89 -3.14
C GLU A 189 5.00 9.65 -2.85
N GLN A 190 4.78 10.07 -1.60
CA GLN A 190 3.56 10.73 -1.19
C GLN A 190 3.51 12.21 -1.59
N SER A 191 2.31 12.77 -1.53
CA SER A 191 2.08 14.20 -1.73
C SER A 191 2.74 15.07 -0.64
N ALA A 192 3.00 16.34 -0.95
CA ALA A 192 3.55 17.30 0.01
C ALA A 192 2.70 17.42 1.29
N THR A 193 1.37 17.26 1.19
CA THR A 193 0.48 17.28 2.36
C THR A 193 0.73 16.10 3.28
N VAL A 194 0.86 14.90 2.73
CA VAL A 194 1.13 13.69 3.53
C VAL A 194 2.55 13.75 4.11
N LYS A 195 3.53 14.21 3.33
CA LYS A 195 4.92 14.42 3.78
C LYS A 195 5.04 15.46 4.88
N HIS A 196 4.20 16.49 4.88
CA HIS A 196 4.15 17.44 5.99
C HIS A 196 3.79 16.74 7.31
N ASP A 197 2.93 15.73 7.28
CA ASP A 197 2.54 14.99 8.48
C ASP A 197 3.51 13.87 8.85
N LEU A 198 4.03 13.15 7.86
CA LEU A 198 4.83 11.93 8.08
C LEU A 198 6.35 12.16 8.02
N GLY A 199 6.77 13.28 7.44
CA GLY A 199 8.16 13.55 7.06
C GLY A 199 8.46 13.15 5.61
N GLU A 200 9.52 13.72 5.02
CA GLU A 200 9.94 13.43 3.63
C GLU A 200 10.41 11.99 3.44
N ASN A 201 10.97 11.39 4.49
CA ASN A 201 11.50 10.03 4.52
C ASN A 201 10.83 9.17 5.59
N GLY A 202 9.70 9.61 6.12
CA GLY A 202 8.99 8.91 7.19
C GLY A 202 9.54 9.16 8.58
N GLU A 203 10.24 10.27 8.82
CA GLU A 203 10.91 10.63 10.07
C GLU A 203 10.04 10.51 11.33
N THR A 204 8.73 10.68 11.16
CA THR A 204 7.77 10.61 12.27
C THR A 204 7.29 9.18 12.55
N LEU A 205 7.49 8.24 11.62
CA LEU A 205 6.91 6.91 11.68
C LEU A 205 7.50 6.09 12.82
N THR A 206 6.61 5.45 13.56
CA THR A 206 6.95 4.55 14.67
C THR A 206 6.00 3.35 14.67
N GLY A 207 6.33 2.32 15.45
CA GLY A 207 5.48 1.14 15.60
C GLY A 207 5.95 -0.07 14.78
N ALA A 208 5.15 -1.14 14.83
CA ALA A 208 5.51 -2.46 14.30
C ALA A 208 5.56 -2.54 12.76
N LEU A 209 4.81 -1.67 12.07
CA LEU A 209 4.73 -1.66 10.61
C LEU A 209 5.94 -0.98 9.96
N VAL A 210 6.77 -0.27 10.73
CA VAL A 210 7.87 0.52 10.19
C VAL A 210 9.05 -0.36 9.81
N GLN A 211 9.50 -0.21 8.57
CA GLN A 211 10.71 -0.82 8.05
C GLN A 211 11.71 0.26 7.67
N ALA A 212 13.00 -0.08 7.75
CA ALA A 212 14.08 0.79 7.30
C ALA A 212 14.42 0.48 5.82
N ASP A 213 14.59 1.53 5.04
CA ASP A 213 15.13 1.44 3.69
C ASP A 213 16.66 1.53 3.75
N GLU A 214 17.35 0.40 3.53
CA GLU A 214 18.81 0.33 3.61
C GLU A 214 19.51 1.13 2.51
N GLU A 215 18.88 1.36 1.36
CA GLU A 215 19.51 2.06 0.24
C GLU A 215 19.60 3.57 0.52
N ASN A 216 18.61 4.11 1.21
CA ASN A 216 18.46 5.55 1.30
C ASN A 216 18.27 6.10 2.72
N GLY A 217 18.30 5.23 3.73
CA GLY A 217 18.21 5.58 5.15
C GLY A 217 16.84 6.08 5.60
N GLY A 218 15.83 6.01 4.73
CA GLY A 218 14.45 6.37 5.04
C GLY A 218 13.68 5.24 5.72
N GLN A 219 12.41 5.50 5.97
CA GLN A 219 11.46 4.56 6.55
C GLN A 219 10.26 4.39 5.63
N TYR A 220 9.65 3.21 5.65
CA TYR A 220 8.40 2.91 4.96
C TYR A 220 7.52 2.03 5.85
N LEU A 221 6.23 1.92 5.50
CA LEU A 221 5.34 0.98 6.17
C LEU A 221 5.19 -0.29 5.36
N TYR A 222 5.22 -1.43 6.05
CA TYR A 222 5.03 -2.75 5.49
C TYR A 222 4.07 -3.56 6.37
N LEU A 223 2.98 -4.03 5.76
CA LEU A 223 2.10 -5.03 6.34
C LEU A 223 2.09 -6.24 5.40
N GLU A 224 2.20 -7.44 5.97
CA GLU A 224 2.10 -8.71 5.26
C GLU A 224 1.11 -9.61 5.99
N GLU A 225 0.15 -10.17 5.25
CA GLU A 225 -0.87 -11.08 5.75
C GLU A 225 -1.02 -12.27 4.79
N SER A 226 -1.36 -13.44 5.35
CA SER A 226 -1.76 -14.58 4.53
C SER A 226 -3.23 -14.46 4.14
N TYR A 227 -3.55 -14.70 2.87
CA TYR A 227 -4.92 -14.79 2.37
C TYR A 227 -5.15 -16.15 1.73
N THR A 228 -6.17 -16.88 2.18
CA THR A 228 -6.62 -18.13 1.53
C THR A 228 -7.92 -17.84 0.82
N SER A 229 -7.97 -18.12 -0.49
CA SER A 229 -9.20 -17.99 -1.27
C SER A 229 -10.26 -18.95 -0.76
N ASP A 230 -11.51 -18.47 -0.69
CA ASP A 230 -12.70 -19.25 -0.39
C ASP A 230 -13.32 -19.92 -1.64
N TYR A 231 -12.71 -19.70 -2.80
CA TYR A 231 -13.07 -20.41 -4.02
C TYR A 231 -12.52 -21.83 -4.00
N GLU A 232 -13.43 -22.78 -4.10
CA GLU A 232 -13.12 -24.17 -4.43
C GLU A 232 -13.50 -24.38 -5.89
N ALA A 233 -12.52 -24.74 -6.73
CA ALA A 233 -12.83 -25.17 -8.08
C ALA A 233 -13.80 -26.36 -8.02
N PRO A 234 -14.82 -26.41 -8.89
CA PRO A 234 -15.68 -27.58 -8.94
C PRO A 234 -14.83 -28.82 -9.16
N GLU A 235 -15.05 -29.85 -8.35
CA GLU A 235 -14.36 -31.13 -8.50
C GLU A 235 -14.53 -31.59 -9.96
N ARG A 236 -13.40 -31.83 -10.64
CA ARG A 236 -13.42 -32.27 -12.04
C ARG A 236 -14.22 -33.56 -12.09
N ALA A 237 -15.39 -33.48 -12.71
CA ALA A 237 -16.28 -34.63 -12.81
C ALA A 237 -15.54 -35.78 -13.51
N GLY A 238 -15.95 -37.02 -13.25
CA GLY A 238 -15.39 -38.15 -13.97
C GLY A 238 -15.61 -37.97 -15.47
N GLU A 239 -14.64 -38.32 -16.31
CA GLU A 239 -14.78 -38.18 -17.77
C GLU A 239 -16.06 -38.84 -18.29
N ASP A 240 -16.39 -40.03 -17.78
CA ASP A 240 -17.65 -40.76 -18.08
C ASP A 240 -18.92 -39.96 -17.71
N GLU A 241 -18.87 -39.18 -16.63
CA GLU A 241 -19.99 -38.33 -16.21
C GLU A 241 -20.17 -37.13 -17.15
N VAL A 242 -19.06 -36.50 -17.54
CA VAL A 242 -19.08 -35.40 -18.50
C VAL A 242 -19.54 -35.86 -19.88
N VAL A 243 -19.07 -37.03 -20.32
CA VAL A 243 -19.53 -37.68 -21.56
C VAL A 243 -21.05 -37.88 -21.50
N ALA A 244 -21.59 -38.42 -20.40
CA ALA A 244 -23.04 -38.59 -20.24
C ALA A 244 -23.82 -37.27 -20.26
N LEU A 245 -23.26 -36.18 -19.71
CA LEU A 245 -23.87 -34.84 -19.78
C LEU A 245 -23.89 -34.30 -21.21
N LEU A 246 -22.81 -34.49 -21.97
CA LEU A 246 -22.73 -34.08 -23.37
C LEU A 246 -23.67 -34.91 -24.26
N GLU A 247 -23.77 -36.23 -24.02
CA GLU A 247 -24.75 -37.10 -24.67
C GLU A 247 -26.18 -36.63 -24.39
N LEU A 248 -26.50 -36.29 -23.14
CA LEU A 248 -27.81 -35.77 -22.77
C LEU A 248 -28.12 -34.44 -23.47
N ALA A 249 -27.14 -33.54 -23.56
CA ALA A 249 -27.29 -32.27 -24.27
C ALA A 249 -27.51 -32.48 -25.78
N ALA A 250 -26.73 -33.39 -26.40
CA ALA A 250 -26.89 -33.79 -27.78
C ALA A 250 -28.27 -34.41 -28.05
N ALA A 251 -28.72 -35.31 -27.17
CA ALA A 251 -30.03 -35.94 -27.25
C ALA A 251 -31.17 -34.93 -27.18
N SER A 252 -31.07 -33.94 -26.27
CA SER A 252 -32.06 -32.89 -26.10
C SER A 252 -32.18 -31.97 -27.32
N GLY A 253 -31.05 -31.64 -27.96
CA GLY A 253 -31.02 -30.74 -29.12
C GLY A 253 -31.24 -31.43 -30.46
N PHE A 254 -30.66 -32.61 -30.66
CA PHE A 254 -30.53 -33.26 -31.96
C PHE A 254 -31.15 -34.66 -32.04
N GLY A 255 -31.58 -35.23 -30.91
CA GLY A 255 -32.21 -36.54 -30.82
C GLY A 255 -31.24 -37.68 -30.51
N GLU A 256 -31.76 -38.91 -30.56
CA GLU A 256 -31.08 -40.14 -30.10
C GLU A 256 -29.85 -40.55 -30.95
N ASN A 257 -29.65 -39.91 -32.10
CA ASN A 257 -28.58 -40.23 -33.03
C ASN A 257 -27.34 -39.38 -32.75
N HIS A 258 -26.55 -39.80 -31.77
CA HIS A 258 -25.34 -39.13 -31.36
C HIS A 258 -24.27 -40.11 -30.88
N ASP A 259 -23.03 -39.61 -30.79
CA ASP A 259 -21.89 -40.29 -30.21
C ASP A 259 -20.94 -39.23 -29.63
N VAL A 260 -20.35 -39.50 -28.46
CA VAL A 260 -19.37 -38.60 -27.84
C VAL A 260 -18.06 -39.34 -27.67
N SER A 261 -16.99 -38.74 -28.16
CA SER A 261 -15.63 -39.28 -28.03
C SER A 261 -14.67 -38.23 -27.49
N VAL A 262 -13.62 -38.69 -26.81
CA VAL A 262 -12.60 -37.83 -26.20
C VAL A 262 -11.27 -38.10 -26.87
N ASP A 263 -10.65 -37.06 -27.39
CA ASP A 263 -9.30 -37.09 -27.96
C ASP A 263 -8.43 -36.00 -27.31
N GLY A 264 -7.66 -36.39 -26.29
CA GLY A 264 -6.85 -35.48 -25.49
C GLY A 264 -7.71 -34.42 -24.81
N ASN A 265 -7.52 -33.15 -25.19
CA ASN A 265 -8.27 -32.01 -24.64
C ASN A 265 -9.51 -31.65 -25.48
N THR A 266 -9.96 -32.54 -26.38
CA THR A 266 -11.10 -32.30 -27.27
C THR A 266 -12.19 -33.31 -27.01
N PHE A 267 -13.39 -32.84 -26.70
CA PHE A 267 -14.61 -33.63 -26.66
C PHE A 267 -15.34 -33.46 -27.98
N VAL A 268 -15.41 -34.53 -28.78
CA VAL A 268 -16.09 -34.54 -30.08
C VAL A 268 -17.48 -35.11 -29.90
N VAL A 269 -18.48 -34.26 -30.07
CA VAL A 269 -19.90 -34.60 -30.04
C VAL A 269 -20.38 -34.74 -31.48
N ASN A 270 -20.62 -35.97 -31.91
CA ASN A 270 -21.15 -36.30 -33.22
C ASN A 270 -22.67 -36.42 -33.15
N VAL A 271 -23.38 -35.81 -34.10
CA VAL A 271 -24.84 -35.92 -34.25
C VAL A 271 -25.20 -36.17 -35.71
N TRP A 272 -26.28 -36.91 -35.97
CA TRP A 272 -26.81 -37.06 -37.33
C TRP A 272 -28.34 -37.11 -37.32
N GLN A 273 -28.95 -36.53 -38.34
CA GLN A 273 -30.40 -36.50 -38.50
C GLN A 273 -30.80 -36.96 -39.89
N ASP A 274 -31.91 -37.71 -39.95
CA ASP A 274 -32.46 -38.18 -41.21
C ASP A 274 -32.72 -37.00 -42.16
N GLY A 275 -32.16 -37.08 -43.37
CA GLY A 275 -32.29 -36.05 -44.39
C GLY A 275 -31.27 -34.91 -44.30
N ALA A 276 -30.33 -34.93 -43.35
CA ALA A 276 -29.29 -33.91 -43.24
C ALA A 276 -28.41 -33.84 -44.51
N ALA A 277 -27.98 -34.99 -45.05
CA ALA A 277 -27.17 -35.06 -46.27
C ALA A 277 -27.94 -34.61 -47.52
N GLU A 278 -29.22 -34.98 -47.63
CA GLU A 278 -30.06 -34.52 -48.74
C GLU A 278 -30.27 -33.01 -48.69
N THR A 279 -30.56 -32.47 -47.51
CA THR A 279 -30.75 -31.03 -47.28
C THR A 279 -29.47 -30.27 -47.65
N ALA A 280 -28.31 -30.71 -47.17
CA ALA A 280 -27.02 -30.12 -47.51
C ALA A 280 -26.75 -30.15 -49.03
N ALA A 281 -26.99 -31.29 -49.68
CA ALA A 281 -26.77 -31.42 -51.12
C ALA A 281 -27.70 -30.51 -51.94
N LEU A 282 -28.98 -30.39 -51.57
CA LEU A 282 -29.93 -29.49 -52.23
C LEU A 282 -29.58 -28.02 -51.97
N ALA A 283 -29.13 -27.69 -50.76
CA ALA A 283 -28.65 -26.36 -50.40
C ALA A 283 -27.42 -25.95 -51.24
N ALA A 284 -26.45 -26.85 -51.40
CA ALA A 284 -25.27 -26.64 -52.25
C ALA A 284 -25.63 -26.42 -53.73
N ASN A 285 -26.76 -26.96 -54.20
CA ASN A 285 -27.30 -26.71 -55.53
C ASN A 285 -28.17 -25.44 -55.62
N GLY A 286 -28.27 -24.66 -54.54
CA GLY A 286 -29.00 -23.38 -54.50
C GLY A 286 -30.51 -23.51 -54.43
N VAL A 287 -31.05 -24.67 -53.99
CA VAL A 287 -32.51 -24.84 -53.81
C VAL A 287 -32.96 -23.98 -52.62
N PRO A 288 -33.81 -22.94 -52.81
CA PRO A 288 -34.01 -21.90 -51.79
C PRO A 288 -34.50 -22.42 -50.43
N THR A 289 -35.44 -23.37 -50.43
CA THR A 289 -35.98 -23.95 -49.19
C THR A 289 -34.94 -24.80 -48.44
N ALA A 290 -34.05 -25.49 -49.18
CA ALA A 290 -32.99 -26.28 -48.57
C ALA A 290 -31.86 -25.39 -48.04
N VAL A 291 -31.54 -24.28 -48.73
CA VAL A 291 -30.60 -23.27 -48.24
C VAL A 291 -31.07 -22.69 -46.90
N GLU A 292 -32.34 -22.28 -46.81
CA GLU A 292 -32.90 -21.75 -45.56
C GLU A 292 -32.86 -22.78 -44.42
N GLN A 293 -33.25 -24.02 -44.70
CA GLN A 293 -33.20 -25.12 -43.72
C GLN A 293 -31.78 -25.45 -43.27
N TRP A 294 -30.82 -25.47 -44.20
CA TRP A 294 -29.43 -25.73 -43.89
C TRP A 294 -28.84 -24.65 -42.98
N TYR A 295 -29.01 -23.37 -43.31
CA TYR A 295 -28.46 -22.30 -42.47
C TYR A 295 -29.17 -22.19 -41.11
N ALA A 296 -30.46 -22.51 -41.01
CA ALA A 296 -31.12 -22.64 -39.71
C ALA A 296 -30.51 -23.75 -38.85
N LEU A 297 -30.11 -24.88 -39.45
CA LEU A 297 -29.39 -25.95 -38.78
C LEU A 297 -27.97 -25.50 -38.36
N VAL A 298 -27.27 -24.74 -39.21
CA VAL A 298 -25.95 -24.16 -38.88
C VAL A 298 -26.04 -23.25 -37.66
N ASP A 299 -27.00 -22.32 -37.64
CA ASP A 299 -27.20 -21.39 -36.52
C ASP A 299 -27.51 -22.17 -35.23
N SER A 300 -28.42 -23.15 -35.29
CA SER A 300 -28.74 -24.00 -34.14
C SER A 300 -27.55 -24.83 -33.64
N ALA A 301 -26.65 -25.25 -34.53
CA ALA A 301 -25.45 -26.00 -34.17
C ALA A 301 -24.41 -25.09 -33.51
N CYS A 302 -24.23 -23.87 -34.02
CA CYS A 302 -23.40 -22.86 -33.38
C CYS A 302 -23.86 -22.59 -31.94
N ASP A 303 -25.15 -22.31 -31.74
CA ASP A 303 -25.73 -22.09 -30.40
C ASP A 303 -25.52 -23.30 -29.48
N ALA A 304 -25.76 -24.51 -29.99
CA ALA A 304 -25.56 -25.74 -29.23
C ALA A 304 -24.10 -25.93 -28.82
N SER A 305 -23.14 -25.57 -29.68
CA SER A 305 -21.70 -25.68 -29.38
C SER A 305 -21.26 -24.79 -28.22
N GLU A 306 -21.88 -23.62 -28.02
CA GLU A 306 -21.65 -22.77 -26.84
C GLU A 306 -22.17 -23.45 -25.57
N GLY A 307 -23.37 -24.04 -25.63
CA GLY A 307 -23.95 -24.79 -24.52
C GLY A 307 -23.08 -25.97 -24.09
N LEU A 308 -22.56 -26.74 -25.05
CA LEU A 308 -21.64 -27.86 -24.77
C LEU A 308 -20.34 -27.38 -24.12
N GLN A 309 -19.78 -26.25 -24.57
CA GLN A 309 -18.59 -25.68 -23.93
C GLN A 309 -18.88 -25.21 -22.49
N ALA A 310 -20.04 -24.61 -22.25
CA ALA A 310 -20.46 -24.21 -20.91
C ALA A 310 -20.60 -25.43 -19.98
N THR A 311 -21.10 -26.57 -20.50
CA THR A 311 -21.15 -27.83 -19.76
C THR A 311 -19.75 -28.28 -19.34
N LEU A 312 -18.77 -28.30 -20.26
CA LEU A 312 -17.38 -28.62 -19.91
C LEU A 312 -16.81 -27.71 -18.83
N MET A 313 -17.00 -26.39 -18.96
CA MET A 313 -16.53 -25.42 -17.96
C MET A 313 -17.14 -25.69 -16.58
N SER A 314 -18.45 -25.94 -16.52
CA SER A 314 -19.15 -26.23 -15.26
C SER A 314 -18.72 -27.54 -14.60
N ALA A 315 -18.18 -28.47 -15.39
CA ALA A 315 -17.71 -29.77 -14.91
C ALA A 315 -16.20 -29.81 -14.59
N GLY A 316 -15.51 -28.66 -14.61
CA GLY A 316 -14.07 -28.57 -14.33
C GLY A 316 -13.16 -28.89 -15.52
N TYR A 317 -13.68 -28.82 -16.76
CA TYR A 317 -12.95 -29.06 -18.01
C TYR A 317 -12.74 -27.76 -18.83
N GLY A 318 -12.49 -26.64 -18.15
CA GLY A 318 -12.27 -25.33 -18.79
C GLY A 318 -11.04 -25.26 -19.71
N ASP A 319 -10.10 -26.21 -19.56
CA ASP A 319 -8.91 -26.40 -20.39
C ASP A 319 -9.16 -27.26 -21.65
N CYS A 320 -10.39 -27.74 -21.84
CA CYS A 320 -10.81 -28.59 -22.96
C CYS A 320 -11.81 -27.87 -23.88
N ILE A 321 -11.95 -28.36 -25.11
CA ILE A 321 -12.85 -27.80 -26.12
C ILE A 321 -13.93 -28.83 -26.50
N ALA A 322 -15.18 -28.40 -26.55
CA ALA A 322 -16.27 -29.15 -27.15
C ALA A 322 -16.37 -28.83 -28.66
N VAL A 323 -16.35 -29.87 -29.48
CA VAL A 323 -16.53 -29.79 -30.94
C VAL A 323 -17.80 -30.53 -31.30
N LEU A 324 -18.76 -29.83 -31.89
CA LEU A 324 -19.99 -30.44 -32.40
C LEU A 324 -19.85 -30.70 -33.91
N GLN A 325 -20.06 -31.94 -34.33
CA GLN A 325 -20.06 -32.36 -35.72
C GLN A 325 -21.43 -32.86 -36.14
N ILE A 326 -21.98 -32.28 -37.22
CA ILE A 326 -23.13 -32.86 -37.91
C ILE A 326 -22.60 -33.79 -38.99
N LEU A 327 -22.89 -35.08 -38.83
CA LEU A 327 -22.45 -36.12 -39.75
C LEU A 327 -23.48 -36.36 -40.87
N ASN A 328 -22.99 -36.92 -41.97
CA ASN A 328 -23.81 -37.34 -43.08
C ASN A 328 -24.60 -38.60 -42.71
N ASP A 329 -25.92 -38.51 -42.69
CA ASP A 329 -26.84 -39.59 -42.30
C ASP A 329 -26.83 -40.81 -43.24
N GLN A 330 -26.20 -40.69 -44.43
CA GLN A 330 -26.00 -41.81 -45.36
C GLN A 330 -24.60 -42.44 -45.26
N ASN A 331 -23.63 -41.72 -44.70
CA ASN A 331 -22.27 -42.20 -44.46
C ASN A 331 -21.62 -41.42 -43.29
N LEU A 332 -21.69 -41.97 -42.09
CA LEU A 332 -21.25 -41.30 -40.85
C LEU A 332 -19.74 -40.97 -40.82
N GLU A 333 -18.93 -41.52 -41.72
CA GLU A 333 -17.52 -41.15 -41.88
C GLU A 333 -17.33 -39.73 -42.47
N ASN A 334 -18.40 -39.15 -43.04
CA ASN A 334 -18.35 -37.82 -43.66
C ASN A 334 -19.00 -36.78 -42.74
N THR A 335 -18.21 -35.79 -42.32
CA THR A 335 -18.72 -34.60 -41.64
C THR A 335 -19.34 -33.62 -42.65
N LEU A 336 -20.53 -33.09 -42.33
CA LEU A 336 -21.22 -32.05 -43.11
C LEU A 336 -20.97 -30.66 -42.52
N LEU A 337 -20.94 -30.54 -41.19
CA LEU A 337 -20.71 -29.30 -40.47
C LEU A 337 -19.88 -29.56 -39.22
N THR A 338 -18.91 -28.70 -38.92
CA THR A 338 -18.18 -28.68 -37.65
C THR A 338 -18.38 -27.32 -37.01
N THR A 339 -18.75 -27.30 -35.74
CA THR A 339 -18.91 -26.07 -34.94
C THR A 339 -18.14 -26.18 -33.63
N CYS A 340 -17.62 -25.06 -33.14
CA CYS A 340 -17.07 -24.91 -31.81
C CYS A 340 -17.18 -23.45 -31.36
N LEU A 341 -17.40 -23.24 -30.05
CA LEU A 341 -17.45 -21.90 -29.45
C LEU A 341 -18.37 -20.90 -30.18
N GLY A 342 -19.55 -21.37 -30.63
CA GLY A 342 -20.53 -20.51 -31.30
C GLY A 342 -20.24 -20.25 -32.78
N ALA A 343 -19.25 -20.90 -33.37
CA ALA A 343 -18.84 -20.67 -34.76
C ALA A 343 -18.72 -21.96 -35.57
N ALA A 344 -19.14 -21.91 -36.84
CA ALA A 344 -18.86 -22.95 -37.82
C ALA A 344 -17.40 -22.87 -38.29
N THR A 345 -16.66 -23.97 -38.14
CA THR A 345 -15.25 -24.10 -38.56
C THR A 345 -15.11 -24.88 -39.87
N TYR A 346 -16.13 -25.66 -40.24
CA TYR A 346 -16.25 -26.32 -41.53
C TYR A 346 -17.73 -26.45 -41.90
N ASN A 347 -18.08 -26.14 -43.15
CA ASN A 347 -19.44 -26.24 -43.68
C ASN A 347 -19.38 -26.78 -45.12
N CYS A 348 -20.03 -27.89 -45.41
CA CYS A 348 -19.94 -28.56 -46.73
C CYS A 348 -20.71 -27.84 -47.86
N VAL A 349 -21.50 -26.81 -47.54
CA VAL A 349 -22.31 -26.02 -48.48
C VAL A 349 -21.61 -24.70 -48.89
N GLU A 350 -20.52 -24.33 -48.22
CA GLU A 350 -19.76 -23.08 -48.47
C GLU A 350 -18.68 -23.17 -49.54
#